data_AF-A0A914R023-F1
#
_entry.id   AF-A0A914R023-F1
#
_cell.length_a   1.000
_cell.length_b   1.000
_cell.length_c   1.000
_cell.angle_alpha   90.00
_cell.angle_beta   90.00
_cell.angle_gamma   90.00
#
_symmetry.space_group_name_H-M   'P 1'
#
loop_
_entity.id
_entity.type
_entity.pdbx_description
1 polymer ?
#
loop_
_entity_poly.entity_id
_entity_poly.type
_entity_poly.pdbx_seq_one_letter_code
_entity_poly.pdbx_strand_id
1 'polypeptide(L)'
;MNQQLIARYLDQFVVGQQEAKKHLSVGIYQHYRRLANNAEHKLQSSAQQYLTQASGSLHTPAAATGHLEYTHEGQYIKSQTNIQQPTNNQMVFRSIPTIDTNIRLDKSNVLLLGPSGVGKTYMTQILARILDVPIAFCDCTSMTQAGYVGSDVIFLYNFWY
;
A
#
# COMPACT_ATOMS: atom_id res chain seq x y z
N MET A 1 3.56 9.80 -14.74
CA MET A 1 2.43 10.36 -15.52
C MET A 1 1.65 11.35 -14.64
N ASN A 2 1.37 12.56 -15.13
CA ASN A 2 0.56 13.56 -14.40
C ASN A 2 -0.93 13.37 -14.72
N GLN A 3 -1.81 13.41 -13.72
CA GLN A 3 -3.26 13.31 -13.90
C GLN A 3 -3.83 14.37 -14.86
N GLN A 4 -3.29 15.59 -14.85
CA GLN A 4 -3.74 16.66 -15.74
C GLN A 4 -3.41 16.38 -17.21
N LEU A 5 -2.32 15.64 -17.47
CA LEU A 5 -1.92 15.25 -18.82
C LEU A 5 -2.92 14.27 -19.43
N ILE A 6 -3.39 13.30 -18.63
CA ILE A 6 -4.39 12.32 -19.08
C ILE A 6 -5.71 13.01 -19.43
N ALA A 7 -6.17 13.92 -18.58
CA ALA A 7 -7.40 14.68 -18.82
C ALA A 7 -7.31 15.53 -20.10
N ARG A 8 -6.18 16.23 -20.29
CA ARG A 8 -5.92 17.03 -21.49
C ARG A 8 -5.84 16.18 -22.76
N TYR A 9 -5.27 14.98 -22.68
CA TYR A 9 -5.24 14.07 -23.81
C TYR A 9 -6.65 13.62 -24.18
N LEU A 10 -7.49 13.28 -23.18
CA LEU A 10 -8.89 12.94 -23.41
C LEU A 10 -9.71 14.11 -23.99
N ASP A 11 -9.38 15.36 -23.66
CA ASP A 11 -10.04 16.55 -24.22
C ASP A 11 -9.88 16.66 -25.74
N GLN A 12 -8.82 16.11 -26.33
CA GLN A 12 -8.61 16.13 -27.78
C GLN A 12 -9.57 15.22 -28.55
N PHE A 13 -10.11 14.19 -27.89
CA PHE A 13 -10.96 13.17 -28.53
C PHE A 13 -12.40 13.22 -28.06
N VAL A 14 -12.68 13.71 -26.85
CA VAL A 14 -14.02 13.69 -26.26
C VAL A 14 -14.41 15.09 -25.84
N VAL A 15 -15.54 15.57 -26.35
CA VAL A 15 -16.08 16.89 -25.98
C VAL A 15 -16.93 16.76 -24.71
N GLY A 16 -16.78 17.71 -23.78
CA GLY A 16 -17.54 17.71 -22.51
C GLY A 16 -17.06 16.66 -21.51
N GLN A 17 -17.97 16.07 -20.71
CA GLN A 17 -17.68 14.96 -19.79
C GLN A 17 -16.54 15.23 -18.77
N GLN A 18 -16.45 16.46 -18.24
CA GLN A 18 -15.31 16.89 -17.43
C GLN A 18 -15.12 16.06 -16.16
N GLU A 19 -16.23 15.74 -15.47
CA GLU A 19 -16.18 14.91 -14.27
C GLU A 19 -15.66 13.49 -14.59
N ALA A 20 -16.12 12.87 -15.69
CA ALA A 20 -15.65 11.54 -16.07
C ALA A 20 -14.14 11.54 -16.39
N LYS A 21 -13.66 12.54 -17.14
CA LYS A 21 -12.23 12.69 -17.47
C LYS A 21 -11.37 12.85 -16.23
N LYS A 22 -11.81 13.68 -15.27
CA LYS A 22 -11.13 13.89 -13.99
C LYS A 22 -11.02 12.59 -13.19
N HIS A 23 -12.13 11.89 -12.99
CA HIS A 23 -12.15 10.65 -12.21
C HIS A 23 -11.32 9.54 -12.86
N LEU A 24 -11.39 9.38 -14.18
CA LEU A 24 -10.55 8.43 -14.91
C LEU A 24 -9.07 8.77 -14.76
N SER A 25 -8.70 10.04 -14.90
CA SER A 25 -7.32 10.51 -14.78
C SER A 25 -6.76 10.28 -13.38
N VAL A 26 -7.55 10.58 -12.34
CA VAL A 26 -7.19 10.28 -10.94
C VAL A 26 -7.03 8.77 -10.76
N GLY A 27 -8.02 7.97 -11.16
CA GLY A 27 -7.98 6.51 -11.00
C GLY A 27 -6.75 5.87 -11.64
N ILE A 28 -6.39 6.30 -12.85
CA ILE A 28 -5.19 5.85 -13.55
C ILE A 28 -3.91 6.28 -12.82
N TYR A 29 -3.83 7.55 -12.42
CA TYR A 29 -2.67 8.04 -11.67
C TYR A 29 -2.45 7.23 -10.39
N GLN A 30 -3.53 6.97 -9.66
CA GLN A 30 -3.50 6.14 -8.46
C GLN A 30 -3.09 4.70 -8.76
N HIS A 31 -3.55 4.14 -9.88
CA HIS A 31 -3.16 2.81 -10.33
C HIS A 31 -1.64 2.72 -10.55
N TYR A 32 -1.04 3.65 -11.30
CA TYR A 32 0.42 3.67 -11.50
C TYR A 32 1.19 3.88 -10.21
N ARG A 33 0.70 4.76 -9.33
CA ARG A 33 1.33 4.99 -8.02
C ARG A 33 1.33 3.71 -7.19
N ARG A 34 0.25 2.94 -7.22
CA ARG A 34 0.17 1.64 -6.56
C ARG A 34 1.14 0.62 -7.15
N LEU A 35 1.29 0.57 -8.49
CA LEU A 35 2.27 -0.31 -9.14
C LEU A 35 3.71 -0.01 -8.70
N ALA A 36 4.08 1.28 -8.66
CA ALA A 36 5.41 1.71 -8.21
C ALA A 36 5.68 1.30 -6.74
N ASN A 37 4.72 1.55 -5.84
CA ASN A 37 4.84 1.15 -4.43
C ASN A 37 4.96 -0.38 -4.26
N ASN A 38 4.21 -1.16 -5.04
CA ASN A 38 4.31 -2.62 -5.02
C ASN A 38 5.67 -3.14 -5.50
N ALA A 39 6.30 -2.45 -6.46
CA ALA A 39 7.63 -2.81 -6.95
C ALA A 39 8.72 -2.56 -5.89
N GLU A 40 8.67 -1.40 -5.23
CA GLU A 40 9.61 -1.06 -4.14
C GLU A 40 9.50 -2.03 -2.96
N HIS A 41 8.28 -2.39 -2.55
CA HIS A 41 8.07 -3.32 -1.45
C HIS A 41 8.60 -4.74 -1.74
N LYS A 42 8.53 -5.21 -3.00
CA LYS A 42 9.12 -6.49 -3.42
C LYS A 42 10.66 -6.49 -3.35
N LEU A 43 11.29 -5.36 -3.66
CA LEU A 43 12.75 -5.20 -3.57
C LEU A 43 13.23 -5.16 -2.12
N GLN A 44 12.51 -4.48 -1.23
CA GLN A 44 12.87 -4.41 0.20
C GLN A 44 12.72 -5.76 0.90
N SER A 45 11.64 -6.49 0.60
CA SER A 45 11.41 -7.83 1.19
C SER A 45 12.43 -8.87 0.73
N SER A 46 12.91 -8.79 -0.52
CA SER A 46 14.01 -9.63 -0.99
C SER A 46 15.36 -9.23 -0.38
N ALA A 47 15.69 -7.93 -0.29
CA ALA A 47 16.93 -7.45 0.34
C ALA A 47 17.06 -7.82 1.83
N GLN A 48 15.96 -7.75 2.59
CA GLN A 48 15.95 -8.14 4.01
C GLN A 48 16.19 -9.65 4.20
N GLN A 49 15.66 -10.49 3.30
CA GLN A 49 15.91 -11.94 3.34
C GLN A 49 17.40 -12.27 3.17
N TYR A 50 18.15 -11.53 2.35
CA TYR A 50 19.60 -11.73 2.21
C TYR A 50 20.38 -11.27 3.45
N LEU A 51 19.99 -10.16 4.08
CA LEU A 51 20.69 -9.64 5.27
C LEU A 51 20.47 -10.53 6.52
N THR A 52 19.27 -11.10 6.69
CA THR A 52 18.98 -12.03 7.80
C THR A 52 19.77 -13.33 7.69
N GLN A 53 20.04 -13.82 6.47
CA GLN A 53 20.85 -15.02 6.24
C GLN A 53 22.35 -14.76 6.48
N ALA A 54 22.84 -13.55 6.19
CA ALA A 54 24.23 -13.17 6.45
C ALA A 54 24.52 -12.88 7.94
N SER A 55 23.49 -12.60 8.75
CA SER A 55 23.63 -12.28 10.19
C SER A 55 23.55 -13.50 11.12
N GLY A 56 23.36 -14.71 10.57
CA GLY A 56 23.21 -15.97 11.32
C GLY A 56 24.54 -16.64 11.66
N SER A 57 25.44 -15.98 12.39
CA SER A 57 26.63 -16.60 13.00
C SER A 57 27.30 -15.67 14.01
N LEU A 58 26.76 -15.56 15.22
CA LEU A 58 27.51 -15.51 16.49
C LEU A 58 26.51 -15.51 17.67
N HIS A 59 26.09 -16.70 18.12
CA HIS A 59 25.61 -16.89 19.49
C HIS A 59 26.66 -17.68 20.25
N THR A 60 27.32 -17.05 21.22
CA THR A 60 28.13 -17.75 22.22
C THR A 60 27.20 -18.03 23.42
N PRO A 61 26.99 -19.28 23.85
CA PRO A 61 26.28 -19.52 25.10
C PRO A 61 27.19 -19.08 26.25
N ALA A 62 26.84 -17.96 26.89
CA ALA A 62 27.55 -17.50 28.08
C ALA A 62 27.32 -18.53 29.20
N ALA A 63 28.43 -19.17 29.59
CA ALA A 63 28.49 -20.20 30.60
C ALA A 63 27.97 -19.68 31.96
N ALA A 64 27.15 -20.52 32.59
CA ALA A 64 26.82 -20.42 33.99
C ALA A 64 28.09 -20.48 34.84
N THR A 65 28.28 -19.48 35.71
CA THR A 65 29.14 -19.59 36.90
C THR A 65 28.49 -18.73 37.97
N GLY A 66 27.87 -19.39 38.94
CA GLY A 66 27.18 -18.74 40.05
C GLY A 66 28.12 -18.35 41.17
N HIS A 67 27.62 -17.53 42.09
CA HIS A 67 27.91 -17.64 43.53
C HIS A 67 26.75 -17.00 44.32
N LEU A 68 26.35 -17.69 45.39
CA LEU A 68 25.23 -17.40 46.29
C LEU A 68 25.66 -16.47 47.44
N GLU A 69 24.74 -15.66 47.98
CA GLU A 69 24.66 -15.43 49.43
C GLU A 69 23.21 -15.05 49.87
N TYR A 70 22.86 -15.47 51.09
CA TYR A 70 21.53 -15.67 51.66
C TYR A 70 20.89 -14.46 52.39
N THR A 71 19.57 -14.59 52.52
CA THR A 71 18.48 -13.95 53.30
C THR A 71 18.78 -13.34 54.69
N HIS A 72 18.07 -12.26 55.10
CA HIS A 72 17.09 -12.21 56.23
C HIS A 72 16.60 -10.78 56.62
N GLU A 73 15.48 -10.78 57.35
CA GLU A 73 14.40 -9.78 57.49
C GLU A 73 14.65 -8.61 58.47
N GLY A 74 13.82 -7.55 58.37
CA GLY A 74 13.58 -6.58 59.46
C GLY A 74 13.12 -5.18 59.00
N GLN A 75 11.83 -4.87 59.20
CA GLN A 75 11.27 -3.50 59.13
C GLN A 75 11.93 -2.56 60.14
N TYR A 76 12.16 -1.27 59.83
CA TYR A 76 11.70 -0.06 60.55
C TYR A 76 12.10 1.21 59.78
N ILE A 77 11.19 2.19 59.75
CA ILE A 77 11.28 3.47 59.04
C ILE A 77 12.23 4.44 59.78
N LYS A 78 13.15 5.10 59.04
CA LYS A 78 13.75 6.39 59.44
C LYS A 78 13.51 7.43 58.36
N SER A 79 12.51 8.26 58.62
CA SER A 79 12.24 9.53 57.98
C SER A 79 13.23 10.61 58.46
N GLN A 80 13.97 11.20 57.53
CA GLN A 80 14.51 12.57 57.55
C GLN A 80 14.96 12.89 56.10
N THR A 81 14.03 13.34 55.25
CA THR A 81 13.90 14.74 54.84
C THR A 81 15.18 15.33 54.22
N ASN A 82 15.25 15.27 52.89
CA ASN A 82 15.92 16.32 52.14
C ASN A 82 14.97 16.82 51.05
N ILE A 83 14.37 17.97 51.31
CA ILE A 83 13.58 18.72 50.34
C ILE A 83 14.61 19.36 49.41
N GLN A 84 14.82 18.78 48.23
CA GLN A 84 15.42 19.50 47.12
C GLN A 84 14.70 19.16 45.81
N GLN A 85 13.90 20.15 45.40
CA GLN A 85 13.32 20.45 44.08
C GLN A 85 12.38 19.43 43.39
N PRO A 86 11.23 19.91 42.88
CA PRO A 86 10.28 19.07 42.15
C PRO A 86 10.96 18.49 40.91
N THR A 87 10.58 17.24 40.64
CA THR A 87 10.98 16.46 39.49
C THR A 87 11.04 17.34 38.25
N ASN A 88 12.18 17.29 37.56
CA ASN A 88 12.23 17.68 36.16
C ASN A 88 11.39 16.62 35.42
N ASN A 89 10.06 16.75 35.51
CA ASN A 89 9.12 16.20 34.55
C ASN A 89 9.40 16.95 33.26
N GLN A 90 10.55 16.65 32.65
CA GLN A 90 10.67 16.78 31.23
C GLN A 90 9.55 15.89 30.71
N MET A 91 8.51 16.54 30.20
CA MET A 91 7.50 15.87 29.41
C MET A 91 8.30 15.12 28.35
N VAL A 92 8.43 13.80 28.52
CA VAL A 92 8.93 12.93 27.49
C VAL A 92 7.86 13.03 26.43
N PHE A 93 8.04 13.94 25.48
CA PHE A 93 7.20 14.00 24.30
C PHE A 93 7.37 12.63 23.67
N ARG A 94 6.34 11.79 23.81
CA ARG A 94 6.26 10.54 23.07
C ARG A 94 6.46 10.95 21.63
N SER A 95 7.56 10.51 21.03
CA SER A 95 7.79 10.76 19.61
C SER A 95 6.50 10.41 18.90
N ILE A 96 6.00 11.33 18.07
CA ILE A 96 4.89 11.01 17.17
C ILE A 96 5.33 9.70 16.52
N PRO A 97 4.57 8.60 16.65
CA PRO A 97 4.96 7.33 16.06
C PRO A 97 5.31 7.65 14.62
N THR A 98 6.55 7.37 14.24
CA THR A 98 7.02 7.54 12.87
C THR A 98 5.97 6.87 12.02
N ILE A 99 5.23 7.64 11.24
CA ILE A 99 4.17 7.13 10.37
C ILE A 99 4.84 5.99 9.63
N ASP A 100 4.41 4.75 9.88
CA ASP A 100 4.95 3.61 9.16
C ASP A 100 4.80 3.95 7.68
N THR A 101 5.93 4.18 7.00
CA THR A 101 5.94 4.57 5.59
C THR A 101 5.41 3.43 4.71
N ASN A 102 5.09 2.29 5.31
CA ASN A 102 4.37 1.18 4.74
C ASN A 102 2.87 1.50 4.57
N ILE A 103 2.56 2.50 3.75
CA ILE A 103 1.19 2.85 3.41
C ILE A 103 0.75 1.97 2.25
N ARG A 104 -0.05 0.94 2.54
CA ARG A 104 -0.66 0.09 1.50
C ARG A 104 -1.71 0.89 0.75
N LEU A 105 -1.50 1.07 -0.56
CA LEU A 105 -2.45 1.78 -1.43
C LEU A 105 -3.56 0.83 -1.91
N ASP A 106 -4.80 1.14 -1.56
CA ASP A 106 -5.98 0.39 -2.00
C ASP A 106 -6.31 0.58 -3.49
N LYS A 107 -7.02 -0.39 -4.06
CA LYS A 107 -7.47 -0.33 -5.46
C LYS A 107 -8.69 0.58 -5.58
N SER A 108 -8.62 1.58 -6.44
CA SER A 108 -9.80 2.33 -6.90
C SER A 108 -10.36 1.69 -8.16
N ASN A 109 -11.63 1.28 -8.13
CA ASN A 109 -12.37 0.87 -9.31
C ASN A 109 -13.21 2.05 -9.81
N VAL A 110 -13.35 2.18 -11.14
CA VAL A 110 -14.17 3.23 -11.76
C VAL A 110 -15.35 2.57 -12.47
N LEU A 111 -16.56 3.05 -12.20
CA LEU A 111 -17.77 2.69 -12.94
C LEU A 111 -18.22 3.91 -13.76
N LEU A 112 -18.33 3.74 -15.08
CA LEU A 112 -18.81 4.80 -15.97
C LEU A 112 -20.30 4.58 -16.27
N LEU A 113 -21.14 5.51 -15.83
CA LEU A 113 -22.59 5.49 -16.08
C LEU A 113 -23.00 6.63 -17.01
N GLY A 114 -23.99 6.39 -17.85
CA GLY A 114 -24.57 7.41 -18.73
C GLY A 114 -25.32 6.82 -19.94
N PRO A 115 -26.07 7.63 -20.70
CA PRO A 115 -26.83 7.20 -21.87
C PRO A 115 -25.97 6.53 -22.95
N SER A 116 -26.59 5.83 -23.90
CA SER A 116 -25.87 5.32 -25.08
C SER A 116 -25.29 6.46 -25.92
N GLY A 117 -24.18 6.22 -26.61
CA GLY A 117 -23.56 7.19 -27.53
C GLY A 117 -22.77 8.34 -26.91
N VAL A 118 -22.75 8.52 -25.58
CA VAL A 118 -22.05 9.66 -24.93
C VAL A 118 -20.52 9.50 -24.83
N GLY A 119 -19.95 8.43 -25.40
CA GLY A 119 -18.49 8.25 -25.47
C GLY A 119 -17.84 7.45 -24.34
N LYS A 120 -18.59 6.77 -23.47
CA LYS A 120 -18.02 5.94 -22.36
C LYS A 120 -16.97 4.94 -22.85
N THR A 121 -17.37 4.09 -23.80
CA THR A 121 -16.47 3.08 -24.40
C THR A 121 -15.31 3.74 -25.14
N TYR A 122 -15.58 4.83 -25.85
CA TYR A 122 -14.59 5.55 -26.62
C TYR A 122 -13.49 6.18 -25.74
N MET A 123 -13.85 6.77 -24.60
CA MET A 123 -12.88 7.26 -23.61
C MET A 123 -11.95 6.15 -23.13
N THR A 124 -12.48 4.99 -22.78
CA THR A 124 -11.67 3.85 -22.34
C THR A 124 -10.74 3.34 -23.45
N GLN A 125 -11.23 3.30 -24.69
CA GLN A 125 -10.41 2.94 -25.87
C GLN A 125 -9.26 3.92 -26.10
N ILE A 126 -9.50 5.23 -25.98
CA ILE A 126 -8.46 6.25 -26.10
C ILE A 126 -7.43 6.11 -24.99
N LEU A 127 -7.87 5.88 -23.76
CA LEU A 127 -6.97 5.64 -22.62
C LEU A 127 -6.08 4.43 -22.85
N ALA A 128 -6.62 3.33 -23.39
CA ALA A 128 -5.82 2.14 -23.67
C ALA A 128 -4.65 2.37 -24.63
N ARG A 129 -4.70 3.39 -25.48
CA ARG A 129 -3.60 3.72 -26.40
C ARG A 129 -2.40 4.40 -25.73
N ILE A 130 -2.61 5.03 -24.57
CA ILE A 130 -1.58 5.80 -23.86
C ILE A 130 -1.15 5.14 -22.55
N LEU A 131 -1.74 4.00 -22.23
CA LEU A 131 -1.49 3.28 -21.01
C LEU A 131 -0.48 2.16 -21.29
N ASP A 132 0.70 2.26 -20.68
CA ASP A 132 1.74 1.21 -20.67
C ASP A 132 1.40 0.08 -19.70
N VAL A 133 0.12 -0.28 -19.64
CA VAL A 133 -0.39 -1.38 -18.86
C VAL A 133 -1.31 -2.18 -19.80
N PRO A 134 -1.14 -3.51 -19.95
CA PRO A 134 -2.22 -4.38 -19.52
C PRO A 134 -3.70 -3.97 -19.63
N ILE A 135 -4.33 -3.96 -20.81
CA ILE A 135 -5.77 -3.66 -20.92
C ILE A 135 -6.54 -4.80 -21.59
N ALA A 136 -7.61 -5.25 -20.92
CA ALA A 136 -8.61 -6.14 -21.49
C ALA A 136 -9.94 -5.39 -21.71
N PHE A 137 -10.55 -5.60 -22.87
CA PHE A 137 -11.90 -5.15 -23.19
C PHE A 137 -12.82 -6.36 -23.27
N CYS A 138 -13.93 -6.31 -22.54
CA CYS A 138 -14.83 -7.44 -22.39
C CYS A 138 -16.28 -6.96 -22.45
N ASP A 139 -17.14 -7.69 -23.16
CA ASP A 139 -18.58 -7.51 -23.05
C ASP A 139 -19.10 -8.37 -21.89
N CYS A 140 -19.79 -7.73 -20.94
CA CYS A 140 -20.37 -8.43 -19.80
C CYS A 140 -21.56 -9.31 -20.18
N THR A 141 -22.22 -9.06 -21.32
CA THR A 141 -23.37 -9.87 -21.76
C THR A 141 -22.95 -11.29 -22.17
N SER A 142 -21.71 -11.48 -22.61
CA SER A 142 -21.17 -12.79 -22.95
C SER A 142 -20.60 -13.57 -21.76
N MET A 143 -20.49 -12.93 -20.59
CA MET A 143 -19.93 -13.56 -19.39
C MET A 143 -21.02 -14.29 -18.61
N THR A 144 -20.85 -15.59 -18.43
CA THR A 144 -21.77 -16.44 -17.67
C THR A 144 -21.13 -16.89 -16.37
N GLN A 145 -21.95 -17.31 -15.41
CA GLN A 145 -21.48 -17.87 -14.14
C GLN A 145 -20.54 -19.06 -14.38
N ALA A 146 -19.53 -19.23 -13.51
CA ALA A 146 -18.61 -20.36 -13.56
C ALA A 146 -19.40 -21.69 -13.59
N GLY A 147 -19.12 -22.52 -14.60
CA GLY A 147 -19.83 -23.79 -14.83
C GLY A 147 -21.10 -23.71 -15.67
N TYR A 148 -21.47 -22.54 -16.20
CA TYR A 148 -22.56 -22.36 -17.17
C TYR A 148 -22.01 -22.10 -18.58
N VAL A 149 -22.76 -22.46 -19.62
CA VAL A 149 -22.33 -22.35 -21.03
C VAL A 149 -22.09 -20.88 -21.40
N GLY A 150 -20.83 -20.48 -21.54
CA GLY A 150 -20.40 -19.13 -21.93
C GLY A 150 -18.93 -18.87 -21.59
N SER A 151 -18.43 -17.66 -21.84
CA SER A 151 -17.04 -17.29 -21.60
C SER A 151 -16.80 -16.98 -20.12
N ASP A 152 -15.91 -17.73 -19.46
CA ASP A 152 -15.50 -17.50 -18.06
C ASP A 152 -14.49 -16.34 -17.97
N VAL A 153 -14.38 -15.71 -16.80
CA VAL A 153 -13.36 -14.73 -16.42
C VAL A 153 -11.94 -15.25 -16.65
N ILE A 154 -11.75 -16.58 -16.59
CA ILE A 154 -10.48 -17.25 -16.90
C ILE A 154 -10.04 -16.99 -18.36
N PHE A 155 -10.97 -16.79 -19.30
CA PHE A 155 -10.64 -16.47 -20.69
C PHE A 155 -9.83 -15.18 -20.81
N LEU A 156 -10.08 -14.19 -19.93
CA LEU A 156 -9.36 -12.92 -19.93
C LEU A 156 -7.90 -13.08 -19.52
N TYR A 157 -7.54 -14.10 -18.74
CA TYR A 157 -6.14 -14.34 -18.36
C TYR A 157 -5.30 -14.88 -19.53
N ASN A 158 -5.92 -15.52 -20.52
CA ASN A 158 -5.22 -16.09 -21.68
C ASN A 158 -5.03 -15.06 -22.81
N PHE A 159 -5.74 -13.94 -22.77
CA PHE A 159 -5.65 -12.87 -23.78
C PHE A 159 -4.47 -11.91 -23.56
N TRP A 160 -3.61 -12.26 -22.62
CA TRP A 160 -2.52 -11.45 -22.13
C TRP A 160 -1.20 -12.18 -22.29
N TYR A 161 -0.51 -11.86 -23.38
CA TYR A 161 0.87 -12.25 -23.70
C TYR A 161 1.58 -11.09 -24.41
#